data_AF-A0A2G4YM52-F1
#
_entry.id   AF-A0A2G4YM52-F1
#
_cell.length_a   1.000
_cell.length_b   1.000
_cell.length_c   1.000
_cell.angle_alpha   90.00
_cell.angle_beta   90.00
_cell.angle_gamma   90.00
#
_symmetry.space_group_name_H-M   'P 1'
#
loop_
_entity.id
_entity.type
_entity.pdbx_description
1 polymer ?
#
loop_
_entity_poly.entity_id
_entity_poly.type
_entity_poly.pdbx_seq_one_letter_code
_entity_poly.pdbx_strand_id
1 'polypeptide(L)'
;MSKNQHTLQQREMILRAQNFLDAESVGYGEKLAALIEQLRAALDSQDLAQAIRTTDLIQGQAGTFGWSLATEVAGWLKRLLNKQKEEGIKIQVNDLFLESFDRILTEKIKTECEAAVTLLLHIEATLKHIKEQ
;
A
#
# COMPACT_ATOMS: atom_id res chain seq x y z
N MET A 1 -17.10 -30.42 14.80
CA MET A 1 -16.40 -29.68 13.72
C MET A 1 -17.36 -29.52 12.56
N SER A 2 -17.99 -28.34 12.41
CA SER A 2 -18.94 -28.10 11.31
C SER A 2 -18.19 -27.95 9.99
N LYS A 3 -18.41 -28.89 9.06
CA LYS A 3 -18.07 -28.69 7.64
C LYS A 3 -19.03 -27.64 7.11
N ASN A 4 -18.66 -26.37 7.16
CA ASN A 4 -19.38 -25.31 6.44
C ASN A 4 -19.31 -25.59 4.94
N GLN A 5 -20.24 -26.39 4.44
CA GLN A 5 -20.42 -26.61 3.01
C GLN A 5 -21.18 -25.40 2.46
N HIS A 6 -20.45 -24.52 1.77
CA HIS A 6 -21.06 -23.41 1.03
C HIS A 6 -22.17 -23.94 0.10
N THR A 7 -23.34 -23.29 0.13
CA THR A 7 -24.45 -23.62 -0.78
C THR A 7 -24.02 -23.40 -2.24
N LEU A 8 -24.72 -24.03 -3.19
CA LEU A 8 -24.44 -23.84 -4.62
C LEU A 8 -24.44 -22.35 -5.01
N GLN A 9 -25.44 -21.60 -4.51
CA GLN A 9 -25.55 -20.16 -4.71
C GLN A 9 -24.37 -19.37 -4.13
N GLN A 10 -23.87 -19.75 -2.94
CA GLN A 10 -22.69 -19.11 -2.35
C GLN A 10 -21.42 -19.38 -3.18
N ARG A 11 -21.27 -20.59 -3.73
CA ARG A 11 -20.14 -20.92 -4.62
C ARG A 11 -20.20 -20.13 -5.92
N GLU A 12 -21.37 -20.02 -6.54
CA GLU A 12 -21.58 -19.22 -7.76
C GLU A 12 -21.28 -17.74 -7.52
N MET A 13 -21.72 -17.21 -6.37
CA MET A 13 -21.42 -15.83 -5.97
C MET A 13 -19.91 -15.60 -5.78
N ILE A 14 -19.22 -16.50 -5.07
CA ILE A 14 -17.77 -16.42 -4.86
C ILE A 14 -17.01 -16.48 -6.18
N LEU A 15 -17.38 -17.40 -7.09
CA LEU A 15 -16.76 -17.52 -8.41
C LEU A 15 -16.94 -16.25 -9.25
N ARG A 16 -18.13 -15.64 -9.22
CA ARG A 16 -18.37 -14.36 -9.90
C ARG A 16 -17.53 -13.23 -9.32
N ALA A 17 -17.44 -13.15 -7.99
CA ALA A 17 -16.61 -12.16 -7.31
C ALA A 17 -15.13 -12.35 -7.65
N GLN A 18 -14.64 -13.59 -7.66
CA GLN A 18 -13.27 -13.90 -8.02
C GLN A 18 -12.95 -13.52 -9.48
N ASN A 19 -13.80 -13.91 -10.43
CA ASN A 19 -13.60 -13.54 -11.84
C ASN A 19 -13.60 -12.01 -12.06
N PHE A 20 -14.46 -11.29 -11.33
CA PHE A 20 -14.49 -9.82 -11.37
C PHE A 20 -13.19 -9.23 -10.80
N LEU A 21 -12.72 -9.72 -9.65
CA LEU A 21 -11.48 -9.27 -9.03
C LEU A 21 -10.27 -9.58 -9.90
N ASP A 22 -10.22 -10.78 -10.49
CA ASP A 22 -9.14 -11.19 -11.39
C ASP A 22 -9.10 -10.26 -12.61
N ALA A 23 -10.25 -9.97 -13.22
CA ALA A 23 -10.35 -9.04 -14.34
C ALA A 23 -9.92 -7.60 -13.97
N GLU A 24 -10.36 -7.08 -12.82
CA GLU A 24 -10.00 -5.73 -12.35
C GLU A 24 -8.55 -5.60 -11.85
N SER A 25 -7.96 -6.72 -11.42
CA SER A 25 -6.56 -6.81 -11.00
C SER A 25 -5.59 -6.71 -12.18
N VAL A 26 -6.04 -7.06 -13.39
CA VAL A 26 -5.27 -6.84 -14.62
C VAL A 26 -5.05 -5.34 -14.78
N GLY A 27 -3.79 -4.92 -14.82
CA GLY A 27 -3.42 -3.50 -14.90
C GLY A 27 -3.45 -2.75 -13.58
N TYR A 28 -3.70 -3.41 -12.43
CA TYR A 28 -3.63 -2.71 -11.14
C TYR A 28 -2.25 -2.09 -10.85
N GLY A 29 -1.16 -2.68 -11.37
CA GLY A 29 0.17 -2.06 -11.27
C GLY A 29 0.23 -0.63 -11.86
N GLU A 30 -0.46 -0.39 -12.98
CA GLU A 30 -0.55 0.94 -13.60
C GLU A 30 -1.42 1.88 -12.76
N LYS A 31 -2.54 1.38 -12.22
CA LYS A 31 -3.40 2.13 -11.30
C LYS A 31 -2.62 2.53 -10.03
N LEU A 32 -1.84 1.61 -9.47
CA LEU A 32 -1.00 1.84 -8.30
C LEU A 32 0.08 2.90 -8.60
N ALA A 33 0.75 2.82 -9.76
CA ALA A 33 1.70 3.84 -10.19
C ALA A 33 1.07 5.24 -10.26
N ALA A 34 -0.13 5.35 -10.86
CA ALA A 34 -0.85 6.63 -10.91
C ALA A 34 -1.22 7.16 -9.51
N LEU A 35 -1.57 6.29 -8.57
CA LEU A 35 -1.84 6.69 -7.19
C LEU A 35 -0.59 7.14 -6.44
N ILE A 36 0.57 6.52 -6.70
CA ILE A 36 1.85 6.94 -6.11
C ILE A 36 2.25 8.32 -6.61
N GLU A 37 2.06 8.63 -7.89
CA GLU A 37 2.32 9.96 -8.44
C GLU A 37 1.35 11.02 -7.87
N GLN A 38 0.08 10.67 -7.66
CA GLN A 38 -0.86 11.55 -6.97
C GLN A 38 -0.45 11.79 -5.50
N LEU A 39 0.07 10.77 -4.83
CA LEU A 39 0.57 10.88 -3.46
C LEU A 39 1.81 11.79 -3.41
N ARG A 40 2.75 11.62 -4.34
CA ARG A 40 3.94 12.46 -4.50
C ARG A 40 3.55 13.93 -4.66
N ALA A 41 2.66 14.23 -5.61
CA ALA A 41 2.16 15.58 -5.82
C ALA A 41 1.48 16.19 -4.58
N ALA A 42 0.74 15.37 -3.80
CA ALA A 42 0.12 15.83 -2.56
C ALA A 42 1.16 16.14 -1.46
N LEU A 43 2.22 15.34 -1.38
CA LEU A 43 3.31 15.56 -0.42
C LEU A 43 4.14 16.79 -0.78
N ASP A 44 4.46 16.97 -2.07
CA ASP A 44 5.21 18.13 -2.59
C ASP A 44 4.45 19.45 -2.36
N SER A 45 3.13 19.42 -2.53
CA SER A 45 2.25 20.56 -2.26
C SER A 45 1.87 20.72 -0.78
N GLN A 46 2.39 19.86 0.10
CA GLN A 46 2.10 19.82 1.53
C GLN A 46 0.60 19.63 1.87
N ASP A 47 -0.19 19.09 0.94
CA ASP A 47 -1.60 18.73 1.18
C ASP A 47 -1.70 17.39 1.90
N LEU A 48 -1.54 17.42 3.22
CA LEU A 48 -1.66 16.25 4.08
C LEU A 48 -3.03 15.57 3.99
N ALA A 49 -4.10 16.33 3.74
CA ALA A 49 -5.44 15.77 3.65
C ALA A 49 -5.58 14.91 2.38
N GLN A 50 -5.07 15.40 1.24
CA GLN A 50 -5.02 14.63 0.02
C GLN A 50 -4.05 13.46 0.12
N ALA A 51 -2.86 13.64 0.71
CA ALA A 51 -1.89 12.56 0.90
C ALA A 51 -2.51 11.40 1.71
N ILE A 52 -3.24 11.69 2.79
CA ILE A 52 -3.94 10.68 3.59
C ILE A 52 -5.03 9.98 2.79
N ARG A 53 -5.84 10.73 2.01
CA ARG A 53 -6.89 10.14 1.16
C ARG A 53 -6.29 9.21 0.11
N THR A 54 -5.25 9.64 -0.59
CA THR A 54 -4.57 8.82 -1.61
C THR A 54 -3.96 7.58 -0.97
N THR A 55 -3.34 7.71 0.21
CA THR A 55 -2.76 6.57 0.93
C THR A 55 -3.83 5.56 1.38
N ASP A 56 -4.99 6.04 1.84
CA ASP A 56 -6.13 5.17 2.20
C ASP A 56 -6.67 4.40 0.98
N LEU A 57 -6.72 5.07 -0.18
CA LEU A 57 -7.14 4.47 -1.44
C LEU A 57 -6.15 3.38 -1.89
N ILE A 58 -4.84 3.65 -1.80
CA ILE A 58 -3.79 2.65 -2.07
C ILE A 58 -3.97 1.45 -1.14
N GLN A 59 -4.15 1.69 0.17
CA GLN A 59 -4.32 0.62 1.15
C GLN A 59 -5.52 -0.28 0.82
N GLY A 60 -6.69 0.32 0.50
CA GLY A 60 -7.89 -0.43 0.17
C GLY A 60 -7.79 -1.22 -1.14
N GLN A 61 -7.27 -0.60 -2.19
CA GLN A 61 -7.14 -1.26 -3.49
C GLN A 61 -6.04 -2.33 -3.48
N ALA A 62 -4.89 -2.04 -2.89
CA ALA A 62 -3.78 -3.01 -2.78
C ALA A 62 -4.22 -4.25 -2.00
N GLY A 63 -4.98 -4.06 -0.92
CA GLY A 63 -5.52 -5.18 -0.14
C GLY A 63 -6.50 -6.02 -0.95
N THR A 64 -7.36 -5.37 -1.73
CA THR A 64 -8.36 -6.01 -2.59
C THR A 64 -7.73 -6.83 -3.72
N PHE A 65 -6.63 -6.33 -4.31
CA PHE A 65 -5.97 -6.97 -5.45
C PHE A 65 -4.75 -7.83 -5.08
N GLY A 66 -4.54 -8.13 -3.80
CA GLY A 66 -3.50 -9.06 -3.35
C GLY A 66 -2.07 -8.50 -3.35
N TRP A 67 -1.91 -7.18 -3.24
CA TRP A 67 -0.62 -6.50 -3.08
C TRP A 67 -0.36 -6.20 -1.60
N SER A 68 -0.21 -7.25 -0.80
CA SER A 68 -0.15 -7.15 0.66
C SER A 68 0.91 -6.17 1.16
N LEU A 69 2.07 -6.11 0.51
CA LEU A 69 3.14 -5.21 0.91
C LEU A 69 2.78 -3.74 0.69
N ALA A 70 2.16 -3.40 -0.44
CA ALA A 70 1.67 -2.05 -0.70
C ALA A 70 0.58 -1.65 0.31
N THR A 71 -0.29 -2.58 0.71
CA THR A 71 -1.28 -2.37 1.77
C THR A 71 -0.64 -1.98 3.10
N GLU A 72 0.39 -2.71 3.53
CA GLU A 72 1.08 -2.45 4.80
C GLU A 72 1.86 -1.13 4.76
N VAL A 73 2.61 -0.87 3.70
CA VAL A 73 3.37 0.38 3.49
C VAL A 73 2.42 1.58 3.50
N ALA A 74 1.29 1.49 2.80
CA ALA A 74 0.25 2.51 2.83
C ALA A 74 -0.35 2.69 4.25
N GLY A 75 -0.64 1.58 4.94
CA GLY A 75 -1.13 1.63 6.31
C GLY A 75 -0.17 2.34 7.28
N TRP A 76 1.14 2.12 7.15
CA TRP A 76 2.16 2.81 7.94
C TRP A 76 2.27 4.28 7.60
N LEU A 77 2.35 4.62 6.31
CA LEU A 77 2.41 6.00 5.88
C LEU A 77 1.17 6.78 6.35
N LYS A 78 -0.03 6.21 6.23
CA LYS A 78 -1.28 6.82 6.72
C LYS A 78 -1.19 7.15 8.21
N ARG A 79 -0.69 6.23 9.03
CA ARG A 79 -0.51 6.47 10.48
C ARG A 79 0.51 7.59 10.73
N LEU A 80 1.60 7.62 9.98
CA LEU A 80 2.60 8.66 10.06
C LEU A 80 2.05 10.04 9.65
N LEU A 81 1.38 10.14 8.50
CA LEU A 81 0.79 11.39 8.01
C LEU A 81 -0.25 11.95 8.98
N ASN A 82 -1.02 11.09 9.65
CA ASN A 82 -1.95 11.54 10.68
C ASN A 82 -1.23 12.15 11.90
N LYS A 83 -0.05 11.64 12.28
CA LYS A 83 0.77 12.27 13.34
C LYS A 83 1.40 13.58 12.87
N GLN A 84 1.82 13.66 11.62
CA GLN A 84 2.41 14.88 11.03
C GLN A 84 1.43 16.06 10.95
N LYS A 85 0.12 15.84 11.08
CA LYS A 85 -0.87 16.93 11.25
C LYS A 85 -0.58 17.80 12.47
N GLU A 86 -0.03 17.21 13.53
CA GLU A 86 0.27 17.88 14.80
C GLU A 86 1.77 18.20 14.92
N GLU A 87 2.63 17.32 14.41
CA GLU A 87 4.10 17.42 14.56
C GLU A 87 4.81 18.18 13.42
N GLY A 88 4.10 18.53 12.35
CA GLY A 88 4.68 19.06 11.11
C GLY A 88 5.18 17.98 10.14
N ILE A 89 5.33 18.37 8.87
CA ILE A 89 5.68 17.46 7.77
C ILE A 89 7.15 17.05 7.86
N LYS A 90 7.42 15.74 7.82
CA LYS A 90 8.77 15.18 7.81
C LYS A 90 9.09 14.61 6.43
N ILE A 91 9.56 15.49 5.53
CA ILE A 91 9.79 15.21 4.10
C ILE A 91 10.64 13.95 3.90
N GLN A 92 11.79 13.85 4.57
CA GLN A 92 12.70 12.69 4.45
C GLN A 92 12.02 11.35 4.78
N VAL A 93 11.10 11.34 5.75
CA VAL A 93 10.38 10.12 6.11
C VAL A 93 9.34 9.80 5.04
N ASN A 94 8.67 10.81 4.48
CA ASN A 94 7.68 10.61 3.43
C ASN A 94 8.34 10.09 2.13
N ASP A 95 9.52 10.59 1.79
CA ASP A 95 10.30 10.15 0.62
C ASP A 95 10.66 8.67 0.70
N LEU A 96 11.03 8.16 1.87
CA LEU A 96 11.27 6.73 2.10
C LEU A 96 10.06 5.86 1.73
N PHE A 97 8.85 6.31 2.09
CA PHE A 97 7.64 5.56 1.75
C PHE A 97 7.37 5.59 0.25
N LEU A 98 7.62 6.71 -0.43
CA LEU A 98 7.52 6.80 -1.89
C LEU A 98 8.53 5.88 -2.59
N GLU A 99 9.79 5.88 -2.15
CA GLU A 99 10.81 4.95 -2.66
C GLU A 99 10.40 3.50 -2.44
N SER A 100 9.80 3.19 -1.29
CA SER A 100 9.31 1.85 -0.99
C SER A 100 8.21 1.42 -1.96
N PHE A 101 7.30 2.33 -2.32
CA PHE A 101 6.27 2.07 -3.33
C PHE A 101 6.86 1.89 -4.73
N ASP A 102 7.84 2.70 -5.11
CA ASP A 102 8.52 2.58 -6.40
C ASP A 102 9.24 1.23 -6.54
N ARG A 103 9.85 0.73 -5.45
CA ARG A 103 10.46 -0.60 -5.41
C ARG A 103 9.44 -1.72 -5.54
N ILE A 104 8.30 -1.63 -4.84
CA ILE A 104 7.20 -2.60 -4.96
C ILE A 104 6.74 -2.74 -6.41
N LEU A 105 6.61 -1.62 -7.13
CA LEU A 105 6.23 -1.61 -8.53
C LEU A 105 7.32 -2.18 -9.45
N THR A 106 8.55 -1.70 -9.30
CA THR A 106 9.67 -2.03 -10.21
C THR A 106 10.10 -3.48 -10.08
N GLU A 107 10.20 -3.97 -8.83
CA GLU A 107 10.57 -5.35 -8.52
C GLU A 107 9.35 -6.30 -8.60
N LYS A 108 8.15 -5.79 -8.92
CA LYS A 108 6.87 -6.53 -9.01
C LYS A 108 6.57 -7.38 -7.76
N ILE A 109 6.90 -6.84 -6.58
CA ILE A 109 6.79 -7.55 -5.30
C ILE A 109 5.33 -7.58 -4.87
N LYS A 110 4.59 -8.59 -5.35
CA LYS A 110 3.19 -8.82 -4.96
C LYS A 110 3.08 -9.51 -3.60
N THR A 111 3.91 -10.53 -3.37
CA THR A 111 3.86 -11.42 -2.19
C THR A 111 5.19 -12.14 -1.89
N GLU A 112 6.28 -11.85 -2.60
CA GLU A 112 7.55 -12.58 -2.40
C GLU A 112 8.20 -12.20 -1.06
N CYS A 113 8.17 -13.13 -0.11
CA CYS A 113 8.66 -12.96 1.26
C CYS A 113 10.05 -12.34 1.34
N GLU A 114 10.97 -12.70 0.44
CA GLU A 114 12.37 -12.27 0.50
C GLU A 114 12.54 -10.79 0.10
N ALA A 115 11.85 -10.35 -0.94
CA ALA A 115 11.83 -8.95 -1.36
C ALA A 115 11.03 -8.07 -0.38
N ALA A 116 9.95 -8.61 0.21
CA ALA A 116 9.22 -7.97 1.30
C ALA A 116 10.10 -7.78 2.54
N VAL A 117 10.82 -8.81 2.98
CA VAL A 117 11.78 -8.71 4.10
C VAL A 117 12.86 -7.68 3.81
N THR A 118 13.39 -7.65 2.58
CA THR A 118 14.39 -6.66 2.17
C THR A 118 13.85 -5.22 2.27
N LEU A 119 12.60 -4.99 1.84
CA LEU A 119 11.95 -3.68 1.98
C LEU A 119 11.74 -3.30 3.45
N LEU A 120 11.30 -4.25 4.29
CA LEU A 120 11.10 -4.02 5.71
C LEU A 120 12.40 -3.67 6.44
N LEU A 121 13.48 -4.40 6.15
CA LEU A 121 14.81 -4.11 6.69
C LEU A 121 15.31 -2.74 6.24
N HIS A 122 15.05 -2.34 4.99
CA HIS A 122 15.39 -1.01 4.49
C HIS A 122 14.63 0.10 5.23
N ILE A 123 13.31 -0.04 5.38
CA ILE A 123 12.48 0.92 6.13
C ILE A 123 12.95 1.04 7.58
N GLU A 124 13.22 -0.10 8.24
CA GLU A 124 13.68 -0.11 9.63
C GLU A 124 15.05 0.56 9.80
N ALA A 125 16.00 0.27 8.92
CA ALA A 125 17.35 0.85 8.97
C ALA A 125 17.31 2.38 8.86
N THR A 126 16.54 2.91 7.91
CA THR A 126 16.45 4.35 7.71
C THR A 126 15.73 5.05 8.87
N LEU A 127 14.66 4.44 9.42
CA LEU A 127 13.96 4.98 10.60
C LEU A 127 14.85 5.02 11.85
N LYS A 128 15.76 4.04 12.03
CA LYS A 128 16.75 4.06 13.13
C LYS A 128 17.75 5.21 12.95
N HIS A 129 18.27 5.38 11.73
CA HIS A 129 19.23 6.44 11.44
C HIS A 129 18.65 7.85 11.63
N ILE A 130 17.36 8.05 11.34
CA ILE A 130 16.67 9.35 11.56
C ILE A 130 16.46 9.65 13.06
N LYS A 131 16.35 8.62 13.92
CA LYS A 131 16.19 8.81 15.38
C LYS A 131 17.48 9.14 16.11
N GLU A 132 18.63 8.88 15.50
CA GLU A 132 19.96 9.09 16.09
C GLU A 132 20.56 10.47 15.74
N GLN A 133 19.84 11.28 14.96
CA GLN A 133 20.17 12.67 14.61
C GLN A 133 19.27 13.66 15.38
#